data_AF-A0A3D1H4Y1-F1
#
_entry.id   AF-A0A3D1H4Y1-F1
#
_cell.length_a   1.000
_cell.length_b   1.000
_cell.length_c   1.000
_cell.angle_alpha   90.00
_cell.angle_beta   90.00
_cell.angle_gamma   90.00
#
_symmetry.space_group_name_H-M   'P 1'
#
loop_
_entity.id
_entity.type
_entity.pdbx_description
1 polymer ?
#
loop_
_entity_poly.entity_id
_entity_poly.type
_entity_poly.pdbx_seq_one_letter_code
_entity_poly.pdbx_strand_id
1 'polypeptide(L)'
;MEFVTVLADKTKAALAHLYNVTDAKISFEKTNANFAGDYTFVVFPFVRLSKKSPEATGEEIGAFIKNEVPEITGFNVVKGFLNFELSDNYWLEVAQKRVINGVSIPNIGAGKKVVVEYSSPNTNKPLHLGHVRNNVLGLAMCEILAANGYDVIKNNLVNDRGIHICKSMIAWQKWGNGETPESAGIKGDHLVGKYYVEFDKHYRAEVKALVEKGLAEETAKNEASLMQETRQMLQKWEDGDETV
;
A
#
# COMPACT_ATOMS: atom_id res chain seq x y z
N MET A 1 10.03 -0.47 21.16
CA MET A 1 9.07 0.39 21.87
C MET A 1 9.51 0.70 23.29
N GLU A 2 10.12 -0.25 24.00
CA GLU A 2 10.55 -0.08 25.39
C GLU A 2 11.55 1.08 25.60
N PHE A 3 12.65 1.13 24.85
CA PHE A 3 13.69 2.14 25.09
C PHE A 3 13.27 3.58 24.79
N VAL A 4 12.51 3.82 23.72
CA VAL A 4 11.96 5.17 23.45
C VAL A 4 11.03 5.64 24.57
N THR A 5 10.32 4.71 25.22
CA THR A 5 9.48 5.03 26.38
C THR A 5 10.34 5.42 27.58
N VAL A 6 11.41 4.65 27.87
CA VAL A 6 12.38 4.98 28.91
C VAL A 6 13.01 6.36 28.66
N LEU A 7 13.43 6.62 27.42
CA LEU A 7 14.03 7.88 27.04
C LEU A 7 13.03 9.05 27.17
N ALA A 8 11.77 8.84 26.82
CA ALA A 8 10.70 9.82 27.01
C ALA A 8 10.45 10.14 28.49
N ASP A 9 10.42 9.14 29.36
CA ASP A 9 10.21 9.35 30.79
C ASP A 9 11.41 10.04 31.45
N LYS A 10 12.64 9.67 31.06
CA LYS A 10 13.86 10.38 31.49
C LYS A 10 13.91 11.82 30.99
N THR A 11 13.39 12.09 29.79
CA THR A 11 13.25 13.47 29.28
C THR A 11 12.22 14.28 30.07
N LYS A 12 11.08 13.68 30.46
CA LYS A 12 10.13 14.36 31.36
C LYS A 12 10.78 14.67 32.71
N ALA A 13 11.56 13.75 33.28
CA ALA A 13 12.29 13.98 34.51
C ALA A 13 13.31 15.14 34.37
N ALA A 14 14.05 15.19 33.24
CA ALA A 14 14.95 16.29 32.94
C ALA A 14 14.22 17.64 32.88
N LEU A 15 13.10 17.70 32.16
CA LEU A 15 12.31 18.92 32.02
C LEU A 15 11.66 19.37 33.34
N ALA A 16 11.21 18.43 34.18
CA ALA A 16 10.70 18.72 35.51
C ALA A 16 11.81 19.27 36.41
N HIS A 17 13.00 18.66 36.38
CA HIS A 17 14.14 19.10 37.20
C HIS A 17 14.71 20.45 36.76
N LEU A 18 14.94 20.63 35.46
CA LEU A 18 15.62 21.81 34.92
C LEU A 18 14.68 23.02 34.79
N TYR A 19 13.42 22.79 34.41
CA TYR A 19 12.50 23.84 33.99
C TYR A 19 11.13 23.80 34.67
N ASN A 20 10.92 22.90 35.64
CA ASN A 20 9.66 22.73 36.38
C ASN A 20 8.44 22.41 35.48
N VAL A 21 8.66 21.60 34.44
CA VAL A 21 7.61 21.18 33.48
C VAL A 21 7.22 19.73 33.74
N THR A 22 5.97 19.49 34.15
CA THR A 22 5.48 18.13 34.49
C THR A 22 4.61 17.49 33.40
N ASP A 23 3.94 18.30 32.58
CA ASP A 23 2.90 17.82 31.64
C ASP A 23 3.38 17.81 30.18
N ALA A 24 4.69 17.63 29.96
CA ALA A 24 5.26 17.62 28.61
C ALA A 24 4.93 16.32 27.86
N LYS A 25 4.40 16.46 26.64
CA LYS A 25 4.30 15.34 25.69
C LYS A 25 5.64 15.17 24.99
N ILE A 26 6.28 14.02 25.20
CA ILE A 26 7.59 13.69 24.65
C ILE A 26 7.44 12.65 23.54
N SER A 27 8.11 12.90 22.42
CA SER A 27 8.21 11.99 21.31
C SER A 27 9.62 12.05 20.73
N PHE A 28 10.09 10.92 20.22
CA PHE A 28 11.35 10.80 19.53
C PHE A 28 11.12 10.31 18.11
N GLU A 29 11.96 10.81 17.21
CA GLU A 29 12.05 10.32 15.84
C GLU A 29 13.37 9.58 15.66
N LYS A 30 13.49 8.78 14.60
CA LYS A 30 14.81 8.27 14.21
C LYS A 30 15.66 9.44 13.73
N THR A 31 16.92 9.49 14.17
CA THR A 31 17.84 10.50 13.69
C THR A 31 18.00 10.40 12.17
N ASN A 32 18.04 11.55 11.53
CA ASN A 32 18.31 11.62 10.09
C ASN A 32 19.71 11.05 9.82
N ALA A 33 19.81 10.15 8.83
CA ALA A 33 21.04 9.44 8.48
C ALA A 33 22.26 10.33 8.16
N ASN A 34 22.05 11.62 7.90
CA ASN A 34 23.13 12.59 7.68
C ASN A 34 23.76 13.12 8.98
N PHE A 35 23.22 12.77 10.15
CA PHE A 35 23.73 13.17 11.46
C PHE A 35 24.02 11.94 12.32
N ALA A 36 24.96 12.08 13.26
CA ALA A 36 25.24 11.05 14.24
C ALA A 36 24.10 10.99 15.28
N GLY A 37 23.67 9.77 15.62
CA GLY A 37 22.61 9.49 16.57
C GLY A 37 21.62 8.43 16.10
N ASP A 38 20.90 7.85 17.05
CA ASP A 38 19.83 6.87 16.83
C ASP A 38 18.44 7.50 16.96
N TYR A 39 18.27 8.38 17.95
CA TYR A 39 17.01 9.06 18.23
C TYR A 39 17.18 10.56 18.39
N THR A 40 16.24 11.32 17.84
CA THR A 40 16.21 12.78 17.90
C THR A 40 15.05 13.27 18.76
N PHE A 41 15.34 14.21 19.64
CA PHE A 41 14.39 15.02 20.39
C PHE A 41 14.37 16.46 19.89
N VAL A 42 13.18 16.99 19.65
CA VAL A 42 13.00 18.38 19.19
C VAL A 42 12.85 19.30 20.40
N VAL A 43 13.83 20.18 20.62
CA VAL A 43 13.86 20.99 21.87
C VAL A 43 13.10 22.31 21.77
N PHE A 44 12.70 22.74 20.57
CA PHE A 44 12.04 24.02 20.33
C PHE A 44 10.86 24.36 21.26
N PRO A 45 9.96 23.41 21.60
CA PRO A 45 8.86 23.68 22.52
C PRO A 45 9.31 24.15 23.91
N PHE A 46 10.54 23.82 24.31
CA PHE A 46 11.08 24.06 25.65
C PHE A 46 12.05 25.25 25.72
N VAL A 47 12.44 25.82 24.58
CA VAL A 47 13.39 26.96 24.49
C VAL A 47 12.89 28.19 25.26
N ARG A 48 11.59 28.47 25.19
CA ARG A 48 10.98 29.58 25.95
C ARG A 48 11.01 29.34 27.46
N LEU A 49 10.97 28.08 27.88
CA LEU A 49 10.95 27.67 29.28
C LEU A 49 12.36 27.69 29.87
N SER A 50 13.34 27.24 29.10
CA SER A 50 14.77 27.30 29.48
C SER A 50 15.33 28.72 29.49
N LYS A 51 14.71 29.65 28.73
CA LYS A 51 15.19 31.02 28.47
C LYS A 51 16.60 31.06 27.85
N LYS A 52 16.95 30.01 27.11
CA LYS A 52 18.27 29.81 26.47
C LYS A 52 18.11 29.65 24.96
N SER A 53 19.22 29.55 24.23
CA SER A 53 19.17 29.17 22.82
C SER A 53 18.72 27.71 22.66
N PRO A 54 18.24 27.29 21.47
CA PRO A 54 17.95 25.89 21.19
C PRO A 54 19.14 24.97 21.46
N GLU A 55 20.35 25.40 21.12
CA GLU A 55 21.58 24.64 21.33
C GLU A 55 21.86 24.44 22.81
N ALA A 56 21.83 25.52 23.60
CA ALA A 56 22.06 25.43 25.04
C ALA A 56 20.95 24.65 25.77
N THR A 57 19.69 24.76 25.31
CA THR A 57 18.58 23.96 25.85
C THR A 57 18.78 22.46 25.58
N GLY A 58 19.18 22.11 24.35
CA GLY A 58 19.50 20.74 24.00
C GLY A 58 20.69 20.20 24.77
N GLU A 59 21.72 21.02 25.00
CA GLU A 59 22.91 20.62 25.75
C GLU A 59 22.57 20.25 27.20
N GLU A 60 21.73 21.06 27.87
CA GLU A 60 21.32 20.78 29.25
C GLU A 60 20.49 19.52 29.38
N ILE A 61 19.49 19.37 28.51
CA ILE A 61 18.63 18.19 28.49
C ILE A 61 19.45 16.94 28.14
N GLY A 62 20.33 17.06 27.13
CA GLY A 62 21.20 15.98 26.67
C GLY A 62 22.18 15.52 27.76
N ALA A 63 22.83 16.46 28.44
CA ALA A 63 23.76 16.17 29.53
C ALA A 63 23.06 15.50 30.72
N PHE A 64 21.87 15.97 31.09
CA PHE A 64 21.07 15.34 32.13
C PHE A 64 20.73 13.88 31.77
N ILE A 65 20.22 13.66 30.56
CA ILE A 65 19.80 12.33 30.11
C ILE A 65 20.99 11.38 29.98
N LYS A 66 22.13 11.84 29.43
CA LYS A 66 23.35 11.04 29.31
C LYS A 66 23.85 10.53 30.66
N ASN A 67 23.73 11.32 31.72
CA ASN A 67 24.13 10.90 33.06
C ASN A 67 23.16 9.90 33.69
N GLU A 68 21.90 9.89 33.25
CA GLU A 68 20.81 9.10 33.82
C GLU A 68 20.50 7.80 33.06
N VAL A 69 21.00 7.66 31.82
CA VAL A 69 20.71 6.55 30.91
C VAL A 69 22.03 5.93 30.45
N PRO A 70 22.48 4.82 31.07
CA PRO A 70 23.76 4.18 30.76
C PRO A 70 23.92 3.74 29.30
N GLU A 71 22.82 3.46 28.61
CA GLU A 71 22.82 3.04 27.22
C GLU A 71 23.19 4.17 26.25
N ILE A 72 23.16 5.44 26.69
CA ILE A 72 23.53 6.61 25.88
C ILE A 72 25.02 6.88 26.03
N THR A 73 25.77 6.71 24.94
CA THR A 73 27.23 6.97 24.89
C THR A 73 27.54 8.44 24.62
N GLY A 74 26.66 9.12 23.88
CA GLY A 74 26.86 10.48 23.44
C GLY A 74 25.56 11.16 23.02
N PHE A 75 25.65 12.47 22.83
CA PHE A 75 24.62 13.24 22.16
C PHE A 75 25.26 14.42 21.43
N ASN A 76 24.53 14.98 20.49
CA ASN A 76 24.89 16.22 19.81
C ASN A 76 23.63 17.06 19.57
N VAL A 77 23.79 18.38 19.47
CA VAL A 77 22.67 19.29 19.19
C VAL A 77 22.93 20.01 17.88
N VAL A 78 22.06 19.76 16.90
CA VAL A 78 22.13 20.41 15.59
C VAL A 78 20.90 21.30 15.43
N LYS A 79 21.06 22.61 15.54
CA LYS A 79 19.98 23.60 15.34
C LYS A 79 18.70 23.25 16.12
N GLY A 80 18.81 22.90 17.40
CA GLY A 80 17.66 22.54 18.24
C GLY A 80 17.12 21.12 18.09
N PHE A 81 17.80 20.27 17.32
CA PHE A 81 17.58 18.82 17.28
C PHE A 81 18.64 18.14 18.13
N LEU A 82 18.21 17.62 19.29
CA LEU A 82 19.06 16.88 20.22
C LEU A 82 19.09 15.41 19.80
N ASN A 83 20.21 14.95 19.28
CA ASN A 83 20.40 13.59 18.77
C ASN A 83 21.16 12.77 19.82
N PHE A 84 20.61 11.62 20.22
CA PHE A 84 21.23 10.70 21.15
C PHE A 84 21.88 9.53 20.42
N GLU A 85 23.09 9.17 20.81
CA GLU A 85 23.84 8.00 20.34
C GLU A 85 23.79 6.92 21.42
N LEU A 86 23.39 5.72 21.00
CA LEU A 86 23.33 4.54 21.85
C LEU A 86 24.60 3.71 21.74
N SER A 87 24.88 2.97 22.80
CA SER A 87 25.99 2.02 22.80
C SER A 87 25.74 0.86 21.83
N ASP A 88 26.80 0.40 21.18
CA ASP A 88 26.76 -0.82 20.36
C ASP A 88 26.28 -2.03 21.19
N ASN A 89 26.69 -2.10 22.46
CA ASN A 89 26.25 -3.15 23.39
C ASN A 89 24.73 -3.18 23.56
N TYR A 90 24.07 -2.03 23.65
CA TYR A 90 22.61 -1.99 23.70
C TYR A 90 21.98 -2.65 22.46
N TRP A 91 22.48 -2.34 21.27
CA TRP A 91 21.97 -2.95 20.03
C TRP A 91 22.27 -4.45 19.95
N LEU A 92 23.45 -4.88 20.39
CA LEU A 92 23.80 -6.30 20.50
C LEU A 92 22.88 -7.04 21.47
N GLU A 93 22.59 -6.47 22.64
CA GLU A 93 21.66 -7.05 23.60
C GLU A 93 20.24 -7.14 23.05
N VAL A 94 19.76 -6.10 22.36
CA VAL A 94 18.45 -6.14 21.68
C VAL A 94 18.41 -7.26 20.65
N ALA A 95 19.46 -7.42 19.85
CA ALA A 95 19.55 -8.50 18.87
C ALA A 95 19.57 -9.88 19.54
N GLN A 96 20.40 -10.08 20.56
CA GLN A 96 20.48 -11.33 21.32
C GLN A 96 19.14 -11.69 21.97
N LYS A 97 18.49 -10.73 22.64
CA LYS A 97 17.15 -10.92 23.24
C LYS A 97 16.12 -11.35 22.19
N ARG A 98 16.16 -10.78 20.98
CA ARG A 98 15.25 -11.19 19.88
C ARG A 98 15.56 -12.56 19.30
N VAL A 99 16.83 -12.96 19.25
CA VAL A 99 17.21 -14.30 18.80
C VAL A 99 16.75 -15.35 19.81
N ILE A 100 16.92 -15.09 21.11
CA ILE A 100 16.59 -16.03 22.19
C ILE A 100 15.07 -16.09 22.41
N ASN A 101 14.41 -14.94 22.55
CA ASN A 101 13.00 -14.86 22.94
C ASN A 101 12.05 -14.78 21.72
N GLY A 102 12.60 -14.68 20.51
CA GLY A 102 11.84 -14.36 19.31
C GLY A 102 11.49 -12.87 19.20
N VAL A 103 10.81 -12.53 18.10
CA VAL A 103 10.27 -11.19 17.86
C VAL A 103 8.81 -11.18 18.31
N SER A 104 8.47 -10.31 19.26
CA SER A 104 7.08 -10.04 19.61
C SER A 104 6.44 -9.18 18.53
N ILE A 105 5.34 -9.67 17.94
CA ILE A 105 4.53 -8.92 16.99
C ILE A 105 3.37 -8.30 17.77
N PRO A 106 3.13 -6.97 17.65
CA PRO A 106 2.04 -6.32 18.35
C PRO A 106 0.68 -6.92 17.99
N ASN A 107 -0.17 -7.16 18.99
CA ASN A 107 -1.55 -7.61 18.76
C ASN A 107 -2.54 -6.43 18.69
N ILE A 108 -2.22 -5.43 17.85
CA ILE A 108 -3.00 -4.17 17.73
C ILE A 108 -4.38 -4.38 17.10
N GLY A 109 -4.53 -5.48 16.36
CA GLY A 109 -5.74 -5.86 15.63
C GLY A 109 -6.68 -6.76 16.41
N ALA A 110 -6.34 -7.16 17.65
CA ALA A 110 -7.13 -8.09 18.44
C ALA A 110 -8.63 -7.74 18.44
N GLY A 111 -9.47 -8.71 18.04
CA GLY A 111 -10.92 -8.56 18.01
C GLY A 111 -11.45 -7.68 16.86
N LYS A 112 -10.59 -7.22 15.94
CA LYS A 112 -10.98 -6.43 14.76
C LYS A 112 -10.93 -7.30 13.51
N LYS A 113 -11.97 -7.18 12.71
CA LYS A 113 -12.10 -7.82 11.40
C LYS A 113 -11.76 -6.84 10.28
N VAL A 114 -10.99 -7.29 9.29
CA VAL A 114 -10.60 -6.49 8.13
C VAL A 114 -10.81 -7.31 6.86
N VAL A 115 -11.45 -6.72 5.86
CA VAL A 115 -11.53 -7.28 4.51
C VAL A 115 -10.43 -6.67 3.67
N VAL A 116 -9.63 -7.49 3.01
CA VAL A 116 -8.64 -7.07 2.03
C VAL A 116 -9.06 -7.61 0.68
N GLU A 117 -9.52 -6.71 -0.19
CA GLU A 117 -9.81 -7.05 -1.58
C GLU A 117 -8.54 -6.88 -2.43
N TYR A 118 -8.18 -7.92 -3.18
CA TYR A 118 -7.06 -7.88 -4.11
C TYR A 118 -7.23 -8.90 -5.24
N SER A 119 -6.34 -8.82 -6.23
CA SER A 119 -6.44 -9.47 -7.53
C SER A 119 -7.53 -8.85 -8.42
N SER A 120 -8.80 -9.06 -8.07
CA SER A 120 -10.02 -8.63 -8.77
C SER A 120 -9.87 -8.50 -10.30
N PRO A 121 -9.41 -9.55 -11.01
CA PRO A 121 -9.18 -9.45 -12.44
C PRO A 121 -10.49 -9.49 -13.23
N ASN A 122 -10.49 -8.86 -14.41
CA ASN A 122 -11.54 -9.10 -15.40
C ASN A 122 -11.31 -10.46 -16.07
N THR A 123 -12.39 -11.20 -16.34
CA THR A 123 -12.32 -12.55 -16.95
C THR A 123 -12.05 -12.54 -18.46
N ASN A 124 -11.89 -11.36 -19.06
CA ASN A 124 -11.76 -11.19 -20.51
C ASN A 124 -10.33 -11.33 -21.05
N LYS A 125 -9.33 -11.58 -20.20
CA LYS A 125 -7.91 -11.71 -20.63
C LYS A 125 -7.06 -12.57 -19.67
N PRO A 126 -5.96 -13.15 -20.15
CA PRO A 126 -4.99 -13.85 -19.30
C PRO A 126 -4.32 -12.92 -18.29
N LEU A 127 -3.92 -13.51 -17.15
CA LEU A 127 -3.17 -12.79 -16.13
C LEU A 127 -1.70 -12.56 -16.56
N HIS A 128 -1.29 -11.30 -16.62
CA HIS A 128 0.10 -10.88 -16.81
C HIS A 128 0.81 -10.46 -15.49
N LEU A 129 2.11 -10.16 -15.56
CA LEU A 129 2.95 -9.74 -14.43
C LEU A 129 2.37 -8.57 -13.61
N GLY A 130 1.67 -7.62 -14.25
CA GLY A 130 0.95 -6.57 -13.54
C GLY A 130 -0.07 -7.08 -12.51
N HIS A 131 -0.75 -8.21 -12.75
CA HIS A 131 -1.65 -8.83 -11.77
C HIS A 131 -0.87 -9.53 -10.67
N VAL A 132 0.27 -10.16 -10.98
CA VAL A 132 1.14 -10.77 -9.97
C VAL A 132 1.55 -9.74 -8.92
N ARG A 133 1.89 -8.51 -9.34
CA ARG A 133 2.17 -7.40 -8.42
C ARG A 133 1.01 -7.17 -7.45
N ASN A 134 -0.23 -7.05 -7.96
CA ASN A 134 -1.41 -6.86 -7.12
C ASN A 134 -1.59 -8.05 -6.16
N ASN A 135 -1.49 -9.28 -6.67
CA ASN A 135 -1.66 -10.51 -5.89
C ASN A 135 -0.67 -10.60 -4.73
N VAL A 136 0.61 -10.31 -4.99
CA VAL A 136 1.67 -10.37 -3.97
C VAL A 136 1.51 -9.24 -2.96
N LEU A 137 1.17 -8.03 -3.40
CA LEU A 137 0.93 -6.90 -2.48
C LEU A 137 -0.27 -7.18 -1.56
N GLY A 138 -1.39 -7.63 -2.13
CA GLY A 138 -2.58 -7.96 -1.37
C GLY A 138 -2.32 -9.09 -0.37
N LEU A 139 -1.64 -10.16 -0.80
CA LEU A 139 -1.24 -11.24 0.09
C LEU A 139 -0.33 -10.74 1.21
N ALA A 140 0.73 -9.98 0.90
CA ALA A 140 1.65 -9.45 1.90
C ALA A 140 0.93 -8.58 2.94
N MET A 141 -0.01 -7.75 2.51
CA MET A 141 -0.85 -6.96 3.42
C MET A 141 -1.70 -7.85 4.33
N CYS A 142 -2.31 -8.90 3.80
CA CYS A 142 -3.07 -9.85 4.60
C CYS A 142 -2.20 -10.53 5.65
N GLU A 143 -1.01 -10.99 5.28
CA GLU A 143 -0.08 -11.65 6.21
C GLU A 143 0.41 -10.69 7.30
N ILE A 144 0.72 -9.44 6.96
CA ILE A 144 1.10 -8.41 7.94
C ILE A 144 -0.06 -8.12 8.91
N LEU A 145 -1.29 -7.98 8.41
CA LEU A 145 -2.47 -7.73 9.25
C LEU A 145 -2.76 -8.94 10.14
N ALA A 146 -2.74 -10.15 9.61
CA ALA A 146 -2.95 -11.37 10.39
C ALA A 146 -1.88 -11.52 11.49
N ALA A 147 -0.61 -11.24 11.17
CA ALA A 147 0.47 -11.22 12.15
C ALA A 147 0.25 -10.19 13.28
N ASN A 148 -0.44 -9.08 12.98
CA ASN A 148 -0.83 -8.06 13.96
C ASN A 148 -2.15 -8.39 14.69
N GLY A 149 -2.68 -9.61 14.52
CA GLY A 149 -3.84 -10.14 15.23
C GLY A 149 -5.21 -9.73 14.72
N TYR A 150 -5.28 -9.19 13.50
CA TYR A 150 -6.56 -8.96 12.83
C TYR A 150 -7.19 -10.27 12.33
N ASP A 151 -8.51 -10.37 12.37
CA ASP A 151 -9.28 -11.37 11.63
C ASP A 151 -9.39 -10.92 10.16
N VAL A 152 -8.54 -11.46 9.30
CA VAL A 152 -8.40 -11.02 7.91
C VAL A 152 -9.25 -11.88 6.97
N ILE A 153 -10.18 -11.24 6.27
CA ILE A 153 -10.94 -11.83 5.18
C ILE A 153 -10.28 -11.43 3.86
N LYS A 154 -9.74 -12.41 3.14
CA LYS A 154 -9.20 -12.25 1.79
C LYS A 154 -10.37 -12.28 0.81
N ASN A 155 -10.62 -11.19 0.10
CA ASN A 155 -11.68 -11.11 -0.92
C ASN A 155 -11.08 -10.98 -2.32
N ASN A 156 -11.67 -11.69 -3.28
CA ASN A 156 -11.35 -11.54 -4.69
C ASN A 156 -12.65 -11.34 -5.45
N LEU A 157 -12.89 -10.11 -5.89
CA LEU A 157 -14.08 -9.78 -6.68
C LEU A 157 -13.78 -10.07 -8.15
N VAL A 158 -14.14 -11.27 -8.59
CA VAL A 158 -14.01 -11.66 -9.99
C VAL A 158 -15.02 -10.87 -10.80
N ASN A 159 -14.53 -10.05 -11.73
CA ASN A 159 -15.40 -9.30 -12.62
C ASN A 159 -15.70 -10.13 -13.88
N ASP A 160 -16.78 -10.90 -13.79
CA ASP A 160 -17.28 -11.82 -14.82
C ASP A 160 -18.38 -11.22 -15.70
N ARG A 161 -18.72 -9.94 -15.50
CA ARG A 161 -19.71 -9.22 -16.29
C ARG A 161 -19.20 -7.85 -16.74
N GLY A 162 -19.41 -7.51 -18.00
CA GLY A 162 -19.11 -6.16 -18.48
C GLY A 162 -18.84 -6.06 -19.97
N ILE A 163 -18.71 -4.81 -20.44
CA ILE A 163 -18.61 -4.50 -21.86
C ILE A 163 -17.45 -5.22 -22.56
N HIS A 164 -16.31 -5.39 -21.89
CA HIS A 164 -15.15 -6.04 -22.48
C HIS A 164 -15.35 -7.54 -22.70
N ILE A 165 -16.17 -8.19 -21.88
CA ILE A 165 -16.53 -9.60 -22.05
C ILE A 165 -17.53 -9.72 -23.20
N CYS A 166 -18.52 -8.82 -23.25
CA CYS A 166 -19.49 -8.74 -24.35
C CYS A 166 -18.79 -8.58 -25.71
N LYS A 167 -17.70 -7.80 -25.79
CA LYS A 167 -16.90 -7.67 -27.02
C LYS A 167 -16.36 -9.02 -27.50
N SER A 168 -15.76 -9.79 -26.59
CA SER A 168 -15.28 -11.14 -26.91
C SER A 168 -16.42 -12.07 -27.32
N MET A 169 -17.57 -12.00 -26.64
CA MET A 169 -18.75 -12.82 -26.95
C MET A 169 -19.32 -12.51 -28.34
N ILE A 170 -19.51 -11.23 -28.67
CA ILE A 170 -19.97 -10.80 -30.00
C ILE A 170 -19.01 -11.30 -31.08
N ALA A 171 -17.70 -11.17 -30.87
CA ALA A 171 -16.72 -11.67 -31.83
C ALA A 171 -16.75 -13.20 -31.97
N TRP A 172 -16.90 -13.93 -30.87
CA TRP A 172 -17.04 -15.38 -30.90
C TRP A 172 -18.33 -15.83 -31.58
N GLN A 173 -19.46 -15.15 -31.35
CA GLN A 173 -20.74 -15.46 -32.00
C GLN A 173 -20.67 -15.23 -33.52
N LYS A 174 -19.99 -14.16 -33.98
CA LYS A 174 -19.90 -13.82 -35.40
C LYS A 174 -18.82 -14.58 -36.17
N TRP A 175 -17.67 -14.80 -35.54
CA TRP A 175 -16.47 -15.30 -36.22
C TRP A 175 -15.84 -16.52 -35.54
N GLY A 176 -16.42 -17.00 -34.44
CA GLY A 176 -15.87 -18.10 -33.67
C GLY A 176 -16.23 -19.48 -34.18
N ASN A 177 -17.31 -19.63 -34.95
CA ASN A 177 -17.72 -20.91 -35.54
C ASN A 177 -17.81 -22.07 -34.54
N GLY A 178 -18.22 -21.77 -33.29
CA GLY A 178 -18.32 -22.76 -32.22
C GLY A 178 -16.97 -23.23 -31.65
N GLU A 179 -15.87 -22.52 -31.91
CA GLU A 179 -14.55 -22.85 -31.37
C GLU A 179 -14.57 -22.87 -29.84
N THR A 180 -14.07 -23.95 -29.25
CA THR A 180 -13.90 -24.12 -27.80
C THR A 180 -12.42 -24.14 -27.43
N PRO A 181 -12.06 -24.00 -26.13
CA PRO A 181 -10.68 -24.13 -25.69
C PRO A 181 -10.06 -25.47 -26.12
N GLU A 182 -10.84 -26.55 -26.11
CA GLU A 182 -10.44 -27.89 -26.52
C GLU A 182 -10.20 -27.97 -28.03
N SER A 183 -11.12 -27.45 -28.85
CA SER A 183 -10.94 -27.48 -30.31
C SER A 183 -9.78 -26.61 -30.78
N ALA A 184 -9.52 -25.50 -30.08
CA ALA A 184 -8.42 -24.59 -30.37
C ALA A 184 -7.08 -25.02 -29.76
N GLY A 185 -7.09 -25.97 -28.80
CA GLY A 185 -5.89 -26.39 -28.08
C GLY A 185 -5.26 -25.28 -27.22
N ILE A 186 -6.05 -24.30 -26.76
CA ILE A 186 -5.57 -23.18 -25.94
C ILE A 186 -6.42 -23.03 -24.68
N LYS A 187 -5.88 -22.34 -23.66
CA LYS A 187 -6.60 -22.09 -22.41
C LYS A 187 -7.79 -21.14 -22.63
N GLY A 188 -8.85 -21.28 -21.82
CA GLY A 188 -10.07 -20.49 -21.98
C GLY A 188 -9.86 -18.97 -21.88
N ASP A 189 -9.02 -18.52 -20.95
CA ASP A 189 -8.64 -17.10 -20.83
C ASP A 189 -7.91 -16.57 -22.07
N HIS A 190 -7.09 -17.42 -22.70
CA HIS A 190 -6.44 -17.10 -23.98
C HIS A 190 -7.43 -17.09 -25.15
N LEU A 191 -8.42 -17.99 -25.16
CA LEU A 191 -9.48 -18.01 -26.17
C LEU A 191 -10.33 -16.73 -26.09
N VAL A 192 -10.78 -16.35 -24.90
CA VAL A 192 -11.55 -15.10 -24.70
C VAL A 192 -10.72 -13.89 -25.11
N GLY A 193 -9.41 -13.88 -24.81
CA GLY A 193 -8.48 -12.86 -25.26
C GLY A 193 -8.28 -12.82 -26.78
N LYS A 194 -8.24 -13.97 -27.46
CA LYS A 194 -8.19 -14.08 -28.92
C LYS A 194 -9.38 -13.34 -29.56
N TYR A 195 -10.60 -13.61 -29.07
CA TYR A 195 -11.80 -12.95 -29.61
C TYR A 195 -11.94 -11.49 -29.21
N TYR A 196 -11.36 -11.07 -28.08
CA TYR A 196 -11.23 -9.65 -27.77
C TYR A 196 -10.41 -8.91 -28.84
N VAL A 197 -9.28 -9.49 -29.25
CA VAL A 197 -8.43 -8.93 -30.31
C VAL A 197 -9.13 -8.95 -31.67
N GLU A 198 -9.85 -10.04 -31.99
CA GLU A 198 -10.63 -10.13 -33.24
C GLU A 198 -11.76 -9.08 -33.28
N PHE A 199 -12.46 -8.86 -32.16
CA PHE A 199 -13.42 -7.76 -32.04
C PHE A 199 -12.78 -6.42 -32.37
N ASP A 200 -11.67 -6.08 -31.71
CA ASP A 200 -11.02 -4.77 -31.87
C ASP A 200 -10.53 -4.55 -33.31
N LYS A 201 -10.12 -5.61 -34.01
CA LYS A 201 -9.75 -5.57 -35.43
C LYS A 201 -10.95 -5.21 -36.32
N HIS A 202 -12.08 -5.90 -36.17
CA HIS A 202 -13.29 -5.61 -36.94
C HIS A 202 -13.89 -4.24 -36.59
N TYR A 203 -13.93 -3.90 -35.31
CA TYR A 203 -14.41 -2.62 -34.82
C TYR A 203 -13.59 -1.45 -35.37
N ARG A 204 -12.26 -1.54 -35.38
CA ARG A 204 -11.41 -0.50 -35.98
C ARG A 204 -11.65 -0.33 -37.48
N ALA A 205 -11.87 -1.44 -38.20
CA ALA A 205 -12.18 -1.39 -39.63
C ALA A 205 -13.53 -0.69 -39.89
N GLU A 206 -14.54 -0.99 -39.09
CA GLU A 206 -15.85 -0.34 -39.15
C GLU A 206 -15.77 1.16 -38.84
N VAL A 207 -15.10 1.53 -37.74
CA VAL A 207 -14.89 2.93 -37.35
C VAL A 207 -14.16 3.69 -38.46
N LYS A 208 -13.11 3.10 -39.05
CA LYS A 208 -12.39 3.72 -40.17
C LYS A 208 -13.31 3.98 -41.36
N ALA A 209 -14.15 3.01 -41.74
CA ALA A 209 -15.09 3.17 -42.85
C ALA A 209 -16.15 4.25 -42.58
N LEU A 210 -16.58 4.42 -41.33
CA LEU A 210 -17.49 5.50 -40.93
C LEU A 210 -16.81 6.88 -40.99
N VAL A 211 -15.56 6.97 -40.54
CA VAL A 211 -14.76 8.20 -40.65
C VAL A 211 -14.53 8.58 -42.11
N GLU A 212 -14.24 7.61 -42.98
CA GLU A 212 -14.11 7.83 -44.44
C GLU A 212 -15.41 8.32 -45.09
N LYS A 213 -16.58 8.01 -44.49
CA LYS A 213 -17.90 8.54 -44.88
C LYS A 213 -18.20 9.94 -44.33
N GLY A 214 -17.25 10.55 -43.62
CA GLY A 214 -17.36 11.93 -43.11
C GLY A 214 -17.83 12.06 -41.67
N LEU A 215 -17.97 10.97 -40.91
CA LEU A 215 -18.27 11.05 -39.48
C LEU A 215 -17.02 11.47 -38.70
N ALA A 216 -17.23 12.27 -37.65
CA ALA A 216 -16.18 12.52 -36.66
C ALA A 216 -15.77 11.21 -35.97
N GLU A 217 -14.49 11.04 -35.65
CA GLU A 217 -13.95 9.78 -35.10
C GLU A 217 -14.67 9.32 -33.82
N GLU A 218 -15.00 10.25 -32.93
CA GLU A 218 -15.69 9.92 -31.67
C GLU A 218 -17.14 9.49 -31.91
N THR A 219 -17.82 10.12 -32.86
CA THR A 219 -19.16 9.71 -33.30
C THR A 219 -19.10 8.32 -33.96
N ALA A 220 -18.14 8.10 -34.85
CA ALA A 220 -17.94 6.82 -35.51
C ALA A 220 -17.68 5.66 -34.52
N LYS A 221 -16.87 5.90 -33.48
CA LYS A 221 -16.66 4.94 -32.38
C LYS A 221 -17.96 4.58 -31.67
N ASN A 222 -18.79 5.57 -31.40
CA ASN A 222 -20.04 5.37 -30.68
C ASN A 222 -21.14 4.76 -31.55
N GLU A 223 -21.19 5.08 -32.84
CA GLU A 223 -22.24 4.65 -33.77
C GLU A 223 -21.93 3.36 -34.53
N ALA A 224 -20.70 2.84 -34.43
CA ALA A 224 -20.36 1.53 -34.99
C ALA A 224 -21.35 0.44 -34.52
N SER A 225 -21.88 -0.32 -35.47
CA SER A 225 -22.83 -1.42 -35.23
C SER A 225 -22.28 -2.38 -34.20
N LEU A 226 -20.99 -2.74 -34.30
CA LEU A 226 -20.36 -3.65 -33.33
C LEU A 226 -20.43 -3.13 -31.88
N MET A 227 -20.26 -1.82 -31.67
CA MET A 227 -20.38 -1.24 -30.33
C MET A 227 -21.82 -1.14 -29.85
N GLN A 228 -22.77 -0.86 -30.75
CA GLN A 228 -24.19 -0.85 -30.42
C GLN A 228 -24.67 -2.26 -30.03
N GLU A 229 -24.31 -3.28 -30.80
CA GLU A 229 -24.60 -4.69 -30.48
C GLU A 229 -23.98 -5.11 -29.14
N THR A 230 -22.74 -4.69 -28.87
CA THR A 230 -22.07 -4.98 -27.59
C THR A 230 -22.79 -4.33 -26.41
N ARG A 231 -23.26 -3.08 -26.56
CA ARG A 231 -24.04 -2.39 -25.52
C ARG A 231 -25.39 -3.06 -25.29
N GLN A 232 -26.06 -3.47 -26.36
CA GLN A 232 -27.32 -4.19 -26.26
C GLN A 232 -27.15 -5.55 -25.57
N MET A 233 -26.08 -6.29 -25.89
CA MET A 233 -25.75 -7.53 -25.20
C MET A 233 -25.50 -7.30 -23.71
N LEU A 234 -24.74 -6.26 -23.35
CA LEU A 234 -24.51 -5.92 -21.95
C LEU A 234 -25.82 -5.62 -21.21
N GLN A 235 -26.70 -4.82 -21.82
CA GLN A 235 -27.99 -4.50 -21.21
C GLN A 235 -28.83 -5.76 -20.97
N LYS A 236 -28.94 -6.65 -21.97
CA LYS A 236 -29.63 -7.94 -21.83
C LYS A 236 -29.05 -8.79 -20.69
N TRP A 237 -27.71 -8.83 -20.59
CA TRP A 237 -27.04 -9.56 -19.51
C TRP A 237 -27.32 -8.94 -18.14
N GLU A 238 -27.35 -7.61 -18.03
CA GLU A 238 -27.70 -6.90 -16.80
C GLU A 238 -29.16 -7.11 -16.38
N ASP A 239 -30.06 -7.25 -17.36
CA ASP A 239 -31.47 -7.56 -17.17
C ASP A 239 -31.75 -9.05 -16.87
N GLY A 240 -30.71 -9.90 -16.91
CA GLY A 240 -30.80 -11.33 -16.58
C GLY A 240 -31.34 -12.22 -17.71
N ASP A 241 -31.19 -11.80 -18.96
CA ASP A 241 -31.56 -12.60 -20.15
C ASP A 241 -30.69 -13.87 -20.23
N GLU A 242 -31.33 -15.05 -20.15
CA GLU A 242 -30.66 -16.36 -20.18
C GLU A 242 -30.05 -16.71 -21.56
N THR A 243 -30.32 -15.92 -22.60
CA THR A 243 -29.79 -16.14 -23.95
C THR A 243 -28.41 -15.53 -24.19
N VAL A 244 -27.90 -14.74 -23.23
CA VAL A 244 -26.57 -14.12 -23.23
C VAL A 244 -25.64 -14.88 -22.28
#